data_AF-A0AAE0ENG7-F1
#
_entry.id   AF-A0AAE0ENG7-F1
#
_cell.length_a   1.000
_cell.length_b   1.000
_cell.length_c   1.000
_cell.angle_alpha   90.00
_cell.angle_beta   90.00
_cell.angle_gamma   90.00
#
_symmetry.space_group_name_H-M   'P 1'
#
loop_
_entity.id
_entity.type
_entity.pdbx_description
1 polymer ?
#
loop_
_entity_poly.entity_id
_entity_poly.type
_entity_poly.pdbx_seq_one_letter_code
_entity_poly.pdbx_strand_id
1 'polypeptide(L)'
;MAFAFGDFTKFVVEPSLGTSYVAGCMAMFYAADAVASVIAARLATSPFNISAVILFGLGLQGGVLLQFLYKVHYSQDLLGYVILFVDSAVWGVGDAVCNTQITAVLGLIYPQNTEAAFAAWKMLQAVSTSAAFFAVPPNIHLELRTK
;
A
#
# COMPACT_ATOMS: atom_id res chain seq x y z
N MET A 1 -2.63 3.68 0.47
CA MET A 1 -3.14 3.73 1.86
C MET A 1 -4.61 3.30 1.99
N ALA A 2 -5.60 4.02 1.46
CA ALA A 2 -7.02 3.69 1.71
C ALA A 2 -7.51 2.34 1.15
N PHE A 3 -7.07 1.94 -0.05
CA PHE A 3 -7.47 0.67 -0.68
C PHE A 3 -6.98 -0.58 0.07
N ALA A 4 -5.76 -0.55 0.62
CA ALA A 4 -5.18 -1.68 1.36
C ALA A 4 -5.78 -1.90 2.76
N PHE A 5 -6.38 -0.86 3.34
CA PHE A 5 -6.96 -0.88 4.68
C PHE A 5 -8.49 -1.00 4.66
N GLY A 6 -9.13 -0.47 3.61
CA GLY A 6 -10.57 -0.56 3.41
C GLY A 6 -10.95 -1.80 2.63
N ASP A 7 -10.54 -1.88 1.36
CA ASP A 7 -11.05 -2.91 0.44
C ASP A 7 -10.32 -4.25 0.58
N PHE A 8 -8.98 -4.25 0.70
CA PHE A 8 -8.19 -5.48 0.86
C PHE A 8 -8.53 -6.22 2.17
N THR A 9 -8.70 -5.47 3.25
CA THR A 9 -9.01 -6.03 4.56
C THR A 9 -10.44 -6.56 4.63
N LYS A 10 -11.40 -5.80 4.08
CA LYS A 10 -12.84 -6.09 4.20
C LYS A 10 -13.37 -7.09 3.17
N PHE A 11 -12.84 -7.08 1.95
CA PHE A 11 -13.32 -7.95 0.87
C PHE A 11 -12.44 -9.18 0.61
N VAL A 12 -11.22 -9.24 1.16
CA VAL A 12 -10.31 -10.37 0.94
C VAL A 12 -9.91 -11.07 2.24
N VAL A 13 -9.51 -10.33 3.28
CA VAL A 13 -9.07 -10.96 4.54
C VAL A 13 -10.26 -11.36 5.42
N GLU A 14 -11.26 -10.51 5.58
CA GLU A 14 -12.43 -10.78 6.44
C GLU A 14 -13.26 -12.01 6.02
N PRO A 15 -13.58 -12.23 4.73
CA PRO A 15 -14.33 -13.41 4.29
C PRO A 15 -13.48 -14.69 4.26
N SER A 16 -12.15 -14.56 4.18
CA SER A 16 -11.24 -15.70 3.99
C SER A 16 -10.58 -16.21 5.27
N LEU A 17 -10.35 -15.33 6.26
CA LEU A 17 -9.51 -15.63 7.43
C LEU A 17 -10.15 -15.27 8.78
N GLY A 18 -11.17 -14.41 8.80
CA GLY A 18 -11.69 -13.81 10.02
C GLY A 18 -10.83 -12.65 10.55
N THR A 19 -11.42 -11.83 11.43
CA THR A 19 -10.88 -10.53 11.89
C THR A 19 -9.54 -10.62 12.62
N SER A 20 -9.14 -11.79 13.12
CA SER A 20 -7.90 -11.98 13.89
C SER A 20 -6.61 -11.89 13.05
N TYR A 21 -6.64 -12.25 11.76
CA TYR A 21 -5.42 -12.26 10.93
C TYR A 21 -5.20 -10.96 10.15
N VAL A 22 -6.18 -10.07 10.17
CA VAL A 22 -6.11 -8.71 9.62
C VAL A 22 -4.91 -7.96 10.20
N ALA A 23 -4.81 -7.92 11.53
CA ALA A 23 -3.72 -7.23 12.21
C ALA A 23 -2.34 -7.82 11.87
N GLY A 24 -2.26 -9.14 11.66
CA GLY A 24 -1.03 -9.82 11.24
C GLY A 24 -0.58 -9.42 9.83
N CYS A 25 -1.50 -9.40 8.87
CA CYS A 25 -1.20 -8.95 7.51
C CYS A 25 -0.77 -7.48 7.48
N MET A 26 -1.42 -6.63 8.28
CA MET A 26 -1.05 -5.23 8.42
C MET A 26 0.33 -5.06 9.04
N ALA A 27 0.67 -5.82 10.08
CA ALA A 27 2.01 -5.79 10.66
C ALA A 27 3.09 -6.21 9.66
N MET A 28 2.82 -7.24 8.84
CA MET A 28 3.74 -7.70 7.80
C MET A 28 3.90 -6.67 6.68
N PHE A 29 2.82 -6.01 6.26
CA PHE A 29 2.85 -4.88 5.34
C PHE A 29 3.77 -3.77 5.86
N TYR A 30 3.57 -3.31 7.11
CA TYR A 30 4.39 -2.24 7.69
C TYR A 30 5.85 -2.64 7.91
N ALA A 31 6.11 -3.89 8.27
CA ALA A 31 7.47 -4.39 8.41
C ALA A 31 8.21 -4.41 7.05
N ALA A 32 7.54 -4.90 6.00
CA ALA A 32 8.09 -4.89 4.65
C ALA A 32 8.29 -3.47 4.13
N ASP A 33 7.33 -2.58 4.38
CA ASP A 33 7.39 -1.16 4.02
C ASP A 33 8.60 -0.46 4.67
N ALA A 34 8.82 -0.69 5.96
CA ALA A 34 9.96 -0.11 6.68
C ALA A 34 11.31 -0.60 6.12
N VAL A 35 11.46 -1.92 5.90
CA VAL A 35 12.69 -2.50 5.34
C VAL A 35 12.95 -1.99 3.92
N ALA A 36 11.92 -2.00 3.07
CA ALA A 36 12.01 -1.54 1.70
C ALA A 36 12.33 -0.04 1.61
N SER A 37 11.79 0.77 2.51
CA SER A 37 12.08 2.22 2.58
C SER A 37 13.55 2.50 2.87
N VAL A 38 14.17 1.73 3.80
CA VAL A 38 15.61 1.87 4.09
C VAL A 38 16.46 1.50 2.88
N ILE A 39 16.12 0.41 2.19
CA ILE A 39 16.84 -0.03 0.99
C ILE A 39 16.68 0.97 -0.15
N ALA A 40 15.45 1.43 -0.40
CA ALA A 40 15.15 2.41 -1.44
C ALA A 40 15.87 3.75 -1.20
N ALA A 41 15.95 4.20 0.06
CA ALA A 41 16.69 5.40 0.43
C ALA A 41 18.19 5.28 0.10
N ARG A 42 18.77 4.09 0.25
CA ARG A 42 20.18 3.82 -0.11
C ARG A 42 20.40 3.76 -1.62
N LEU A 43 19.38 3.38 -2.39
CA LEU A 43 19.46 3.29 -3.86
C LEU A 43 19.18 4.63 -4.54
N ALA A 44 18.56 5.59 -3.85
CA ALA A 44 18.22 6.92 -4.37
C ALA A 44 19.42 7.87 -4.62
N THR A 45 20.66 7.36 -4.57
CA THR A 45 21.90 8.15 -4.74
C THR A 45 22.13 8.64 -6.18
N SER A 46 21.45 8.07 -7.17
CA SER A 46 21.60 8.43 -8.58
C SER A 46 20.24 8.51 -9.28
N PRO A 47 19.99 9.53 -10.14
CA PRO A 47 18.71 9.71 -10.85
C PRO A 47 18.32 8.52 -11.72
N PHE A 48 19.30 7.77 -12.24
CA PHE A 48 19.05 6.52 -12.98
C PHE A 48 18.43 5.44 -12.08
N ASN A 49 18.98 5.27 -10.86
CA ASN A 49 18.49 4.30 -9.88
C ASN A 49 17.10 4.69 -9.34
N ILE A 50 16.82 5.98 -9.22
CA ILE A 50 15.48 6.50 -8.85
C ILE A 50 14.44 5.99 -9.84
N SER A 51 14.68 6.17 -11.15
CA SER A 51 13.74 5.74 -12.19
C SER A 51 13.53 4.21 -12.25
N ALA A 52 14.61 3.43 -12.10
CA ALA A 52 14.53 1.96 -12.10
C ALA A 52 13.74 1.41 -10.90
N VAL A 53 13.95 2.00 -9.72
CA VAL A 53 13.23 1.63 -8.50
C VAL A 53 11.75 2.02 -8.59
N ILE A 54 11.41 3.18 -9.16
CA ILE A 54 10.01 3.56 -9.43
C ILE A 54 9.34 2.55 -10.36
N LEU A 55 9.99 2.15 -11.46
CA LEU A 55 9.43 1.20 -12.42
C LEU A 55 9.17 -0.17 -11.77
N PHE A 56 10.08 -0.60 -10.91
CA PHE A 56 9.94 -1.84 -10.13
C PHE A 56 8.76 -1.76 -9.15
N GLY A 57 8.64 -0.68 -8.38
CA GLY A 57 7.51 -0.48 -7.46
C GLY A 57 6.16 -0.41 -8.17
N LEU A 58 6.11 0.28 -9.31
CA LEU A 58 4.90 0.38 -10.15
C LEU A 58 4.51 -0.98 -10.74
N GLY A 59 5.49 -1.80 -11.15
CA GLY A 59 5.26 -3.15 -11.63
C GLY A 59 4.69 -4.08 -10.55
N LEU A 60 5.21 -3.99 -9.31
CA LEU A 60 4.69 -4.75 -8.18
C LEU A 60 3.25 -4.33 -7.81
N GLN A 61 2.98 -3.03 -7.70
CA GLN A 61 1.61 -2.53 -7.43
C GLN A 61 0.64 -2.90 -8.56
N GLY A 62 1.06 -2.76 -9.82
CA GLY A 62 0.27 -3.14 -10.98
C GLY A 62 -0.05 -4.63 -11.00
N GLY A 63 0.92 -5.49 -10.68
CA GLY A 63 0.74 -6.94 -10.58
C GLY A 63 -0.30 -7.33 -9.54
N VAL A 64 -0.24 -6.76 -8.34
CA VAL A 64 -1.21 -7.05 -7.28
C VAL A 64 -2.61 -6.51 -7.62
N LEU A 65 -2.72 -5.31 -8.20
CA LEU A 65 -4.01 -4.77 -8.68
C LEU A 65 -4.63 -5.64 -9.77
N LEU A 66 -3.81 -6.17 -10.68
CA LEU A 66 -4.25 -7.04 -11.76
C LEU A 66 -4.70 -8.41 -11.23
N GLN A 67 -4.02 -8.93 -10.20
CA GLN A 67 -4.43 -10.13 -9.47
C GLN A 67 -5.77 -9.94 -8.74
N PHE A 68 -5.98 -8.76 -8.13
CA PHE A 68 -7.25 -8.37 -7.52
C PHE A 68 -8.38 -8.27 -8.55
N LEU A 69 -8.11 -7.66 -9.71
CA LEU A 69 -9.09 -7.49 -10.79
C LEU A 69 -9.54 -8.85 -11.37
N TYR A 70 -8.65 -9.84 -11.36
CA TYR A 70 -8.94 -11.20 -11.80
C TYR A 70 -9.72 -12.05 -10.78
N LYS A 71 -10.09 -11.52 -9.60
CA LYS A 71 -10.84 -12.24 -8.55
C LYS A 71 -10.28 -13.64 -8.27
N VAL A 72 -8.97 -13.73 -8.04
CA VAL A 72 -8.35 -14.99 -7.62
C VAL A 72 -9.07 -15.47 -6.34
N HIS A 73 -9.72 -16.63 -6.43
CA HIS A 73 -10.35 -17.25 -5.28
C HIS A 73 -9.26 -17.75 -4.35
N TYR A 74 -9.12 -17.10 -3.19
CA TYR A 74 -8.25 -17.58 -2.12
C TYR A 74 -8.93 -18.80 -1.49
N SER A 75 -8.34 -19.99 -1.68
CA SER A 75 -8.76 -21.18 -0.96
C SER A 75 -8.50 -20.99 0.54
N GLN A 76 -9.41 -21.47 1.39
CA GLN A 76 -9.33 -21.47 2.87
C GLN A 76 -8.29 -22.47 3.41
N ASP A 77 -7.23 -22.73 2.65
CA ASP A 77 -6.14 -23.65 2.99
C ASP A 77 -4.91 -22.86 3.42
N LEU A 78 -3.97 -23.51 4.13
CA LEU A 78 -2.70 -22.90 4.57
C LEU A 78 -1.97 -22.12 3.46
N LEU A 79 -2.06 -22.59 2.21
CA LEU A 79 -1.52 -21.90 1.04
C LEU A 79 -2.17 -20.54 0.79
N GLY A 80 -3.49 -20.40 0.96
CA GLY A 80 -4.19 -19.13 0.83
C GLY A 80 -3.73 -18.10 1.88
N TYR A 81 -3.51 -18.54 3.12
CA TYR A 81 -2.92 -17.69 4.17
C TYR A 81 -1.54 -17.18 3.77
N VAL A 82 -0.65 -18.06 3.30
CA VAL A 82 0.71 -17.68 2.90
C VAL A 82 0.68 -16.70 1.72
N ILE A 83 -0.16 -16.94 0.72
CA ILE A 83 -0.29 -16.04 -0.45
C ILE A 83 -0.76 -14.65 0.01
N LEU A 84 -1.69 -14.54 0.95
CA LEU A 84 -2.16 -13.25 1.47
C LEU A 84 -1.09 -12.47 2.24
N PHE A 85 -0.28 -13.16 3.05
CA PHE A 85 0.86 -12.53 3.72
C PHE A 85 1.93 -12.06 2.73
N VAL A 86 2.18 -12.85 1.68
CA VAL A 86 3.11 -12.48 0.60
C VAL A 86 2.58 -11.30 -0.20
N ASP A 87 1.30 -11.31 -0.60
CA ASP A 87 0.66 -10.20 -1.31
C ASP A 87 0.70 -8.91 -0.47
N SER A 88 0.46 -9.02 0.85
CA SER A 88 0.58 -7.90 1.79
C SER A 88 2.00 -7.35 1.86
N ALA A 89 3.02 -8.23 1.92
CA ALA A 89 4.42 -7.81 1.93
C ALA A 89 4.83 -7.15 0.61
N VAL A 90 4.43 -7.72 -0.53
CA VAL A 90 4.70 -7.17 -1.87
C VAL A 90 4.05 -5.81 -2.04
N TRP A 91 2.81 -5.64 -1.57
CA TRP A 91 2.13 -4.35 -1.56
C TRP A 91 2.88 -3.32 -0.70
N GLY A 92 3.41 -3.73 0.46
CA GLY A 92 4.25 -2.91 1.34
C GLY A 92 5.53 -2.43 0.68
N VAL A 93 6.22 -3.32 -0.03
CA VAL A 93 7.42 -2.96 -0.79
C VAL A 93 7.10 -1.92 -1.88
N GLY A 94 5.98 -2.09 -2.59
CA GLY A 94 5.54 -1.14 -3.61
C GLY A 94 5.24 0.25 -3.03
N ASP A 95 4.51 0.31 -1.90
CA ASP A 95 4.20 1.57 -1.23
C ASP A 95 5.46 2.31 -0.72
N ALA A 96 6.37 1.58 -0.07
CA ALA A 96 7.67 2.09 0.38
C ALA A 96 8.46 2.76 -0.74
N VAL A 97 8.58 2.04 -1.85
CA VAL A 97 9.34 2.47 -3.03
C VAL A 97 8.74 3.74 -3.62
N CYS A 98 7.42 3.78 -3.84
CA CYS A 98 6.77 4.96 -4.39
C CYS A 98 6.88 6.17 -3.44
N ASN A 99 6.63 6.00 -2.14
CA ASN A 99 6.70 7.09 -1.16
C ASN A 99 8.13 7.63 -1.00
N THR A 100 9.13 6.74 -0.94
CA THR A 100 10.53 7.12 -0.78
C THR A 100 11.04 7.88 -2.01
N GLN A 101 10.67 7.44 -3.22
CA GLN A 101 11.14 8.08 -4.44
C GLN A 101 10.46 9.42 -4.73
N ILE A 102 9.15 9.56 -4.46
CA ILE A 102 8.47 10.86 -4.57
C ILE A 102 9.09 11.87 -3.61
N THR A 103 9.35 11.45 -2.37
CA THR A 103 10.03 12.24 -1.33
C THR A 103 11.45 12.65 -1.79
N ALA A 104 12.22 11.73 -2.37
CA ALA A 104 13.56 12.02 -2.88
C ALA A 104 13.53 13.02 -4.06
N VAL A 105 12.63 12.83 -5.02
CA VAL A 105 12.46 13.74 -6.16
C VAL A 105 12.02 15.14 -5.70
N LEU A 106 11.12 15.23 -4.72
CA LEU A 106 10.71 16.51 -4.13
C LEU A 106 11.90 17.26 -3.53
N GLY A 107 12.77 16.55 -2.81
CA GLY A 107 14.00 17.11 -2.23
C GLY A 107 15.01 17.57 -3.28
N LEU A 108 15.07 16.90 -4.44
CA LEU A 108 15.94 17.28 -5.56
C LEU A 108 15.41 18.49 -6.35
N ILE A 109 14.09 18.58 -6.56
CA ILE A 109 13.46 19.66 -7.36
C ILE A 109 13.35 20.96 -6.55
N TYR A 110 13.11 20.89 -5.23
CA TYR A 110 12.91 22.06 -4.38
C TYR A 110 13.98 22.21 -3.28
N PRO A 111 15.28 22.27 -3.61
CA PRO A 111 16.34 22.25 -2.61
C PRO A 111 16.32 23.44 -1.65
N GLN A 112 15.77 24.59 -2.06
CA GLN A 112 15.65 25.80 -1.24
C GLN A 112 14.34 25.86 -0.43
N ASN A 113 13.29 25.15 -0.86
CA ASN A 113 11.94 25.22 -0.28
C ASN A 113 11.40 23.83 0.06
N THR A 114 12.29 22.95 0.51
CA THR A 114 12.01 21.54 0.77
C THR A 114 10.86 21.35 1.75
N GLU A 115 10.85 22.12 2.85
CA GLU A 115 9.81 22.05 3.89
C GLU A 115 8.41 22.32 3.35
N ALA A 116 8.26 23.36 2.52
CA ALA A 116 6.97 23.72 1.92
C ALA A 116 6.49 22.65 0.94
N ALA A 117 7.41 22.09 0.14
CA ALA A 117 7.09 21.00 -0.78
C ALA A 117 6.62 19.74 -0.03
N PHE A 118 7.34 19.35 1.03
CA PHE A 118 6.94 18.21 1.87
C PHE A 118 5.61 18.44 2.58
N ALA A 119 5.36 19.64 3.08
CA ALA A 119 4.09 20.00 3.69
C ALA A 119 2.92 19.87 2.70
N ALA A 120 3.10 20.37 1.47
CA ALA A 120 2.09 20.25 0.42
C ALA A 120 1.82 18.78 0.04
N TRP A 121 2.88 17.95 -0.08
CA TRP A 121 2.75 16.52 -0.35
C TRP A 121 1.96 15.79 0.75
N LYS A 122 2.31 16.05 2.02
CA LYS A 122 1.60 15.46 3.17
C LYS A 122 0.14 15.93 3.26
N MET A 123 -0.12 17.20 2.96
CA MET A 123 -1.47 17.74 2.90
C MET A 123 -2.30 17.04 1.83
N LEU A 124 -1.77 16.86 0.63
CA LEU A 124 -2.45 16.14 -0.45
C LEU A 124 -2.75 14.68 -0.08
N GLN A 125 -1.82 14.01 0.59
CA GLN A 125 -2.01 12.64 1.09
C GLN A 125 -3.13 12.57 2.14
N ALA A 126 -3.20 13.54 3.05
CA ALA A 126 -4.25 13.64 4.05
C ALA A 126 -5.63 13.90 3.41
N VAL A 127 -5.72 14.85 2.47
CA VAL A 127 -6.94 15.15 1.71
C VAL A 127 -7.40 13.92 0.92
N SER A 128 -6.48 13.21 0.27
CA SER A 128 -6.81 12.00 -0.50
C SER A 128 -7.33 10.89 0.40
N THR A 129 -6.73 10.72 1.59
CA THR A 129 -7.18 9.72 2.58
C THR A 129 -8.57 10.07 3.12
N SER A 130 -8.80 11.34 3.42
CA SER A 130 -10.11 11.85 3.84
C SER A 130 -11.17 11.64 2.76
N ALA A 131 -10.88 12.04 1.51
CA ALA A 131 -11.76 11.84 0.38
C ALA A 131 -12.09 10.36 0.16
N ALA A 132 -11.11 9.45 0.25
CA ALA A 132 -11.33 8.02 0.13
C ALA A 132 -12.24 7.49 1.26
N PHE A 133 -12.05 7.95 2.50
CA PHE A 133 -12.91 7.58 3.62
C PHE A 133 -14.37 7.98 3.38
N PHE A 134 -14.62 9.17 2.83
CA PHE A 134 -15.97 9.65 2.54
C PHE A 134 -16.57 9.10 1.24
N ALA A 135 -15.74 8.75 0.25
CA ALA A 135 -16.19 8.22 -1.04
C ALA A 135 -16.60 6.75 -0.97
N VAL A 136 -16.12 5.97 0.01
CA VAL A 136 -16.58 4.60 0.24
C VAL A 136 -18.02 4.65 0.79
N PRO A 137 -19.03 4.11 0.08
CA PRO A 137 -20.42 4.24 0.47
C PRO A 137 -20.70 3.55 1.84
N PRO A 138 -21.55 4.15 2.69
CA PRO A 138 -21.86 3.66 4.05
C PRO A 138 -22.64 2.33 4.09
N ASN A 139 -23.08 1.82 2.94
CA ASN A 139 -24.01 0.69 2.85
C ASN A 139 -23.42 -0.66 3.33
N ILE A 140 -22.12 -0.75 3.58
CA ILE A 140 -21.48 -2.01 4.01
C ILE A 140 -21.65 -2.25 5.53
N HIS A 141 -21.94 -1.20 6.33
CA HIS A 141 -22.15 -1.39 7.77
C HIS A 141 -23.49 -2.06 8.11
N LEU A 142 -24.45 -2.10 7.19
CA LEU A 142 -25.80 -2.62 7.43
C LEU A 142 -25.95 -4.12 7.12
N GLU A 143 -25.09 -4.73 6.30
CA GLU A 143 -25.21 -6.17 5.99
C GLU A 143 -24.58 -7.09 7.06
N LEU A 144 -23.70 -6.57 7.91
CA LEU A 144 -23.02 -7.34 8.97
C LEU A 144 -23.84 -7.45 10.28
N ARG A 145 -25.02 -6.82 10.37
CA ARG A 145 -25.90 -6.96 11.54
C ARG A 145 -26.98 -8.05 11.38
N THR A 146 -27.04 -8.70 10.22
CA THR A 146 -28.11 -9.64 9.86
C THR A 146 -27.61 -11.04 9.47
N LYS A 147 -26.36 -11.40 9.78
CA LYS A 147 -25.90 -12.79 9.74
C LYS A 147 -25.24 -13.18 11.06
#